data_AF-A0A2V9YFI7-F1
#
_entry.id   AF-A0A2V9YFI7-F1
#
_cell.length_a   1.000
_cell.length_b   1.000
_cell.length_c   1.000
_cell.angle_alpha   90.00
_cell.angle_beta   90.00
_cell.angle_gamma   90.00
#
_symmetry.space_group_name_H-M   'P 1'
#
loop_
_entity.id
_entity.type
_entity.pdbx_description
1 polymer ?
#
loop_
_entity_poly.entity_id
_entity_poly.type
_entity_poly.pdbx_seq_one_letter_code
_entity_poly.pdbx_strand_id
1 'polypeptide(L)'
;LSPGGKLEDSLMVALLDSYCGLYMANTAELYGEQQGINRHMQDEFALSSQHRADAAYKEGRLQEELVPVPLKNSKGEPTGEVFT
;
A
#
# COMPACT_ATOMS: atom_id res chain seq x y z
N LEU A 1 -26.88 -12.89 -28.95
CA LEU A 1 -25.88 -13.09 -27.87
C LEU A 1 -25.74 -11.75 -27.18
N SER A 2 -26.18 -11.65 -25.92
CA SER A 2 -25.98 -10.44 -25.11
C SER A 2 -24.48 -10.15 -25.05
N PRO A 3 -23.99 -8.92 -25.27
CA PRO A 3 -22.58 -8.62 -25.10
C PRO A 3 -22.22 -8.97 -23.65
N GLY A 4 -21.29 -9.91 -23.47
CA GLY A 4 -20.80 -10.29 -22.15
C GLY A 4 -20.28 -9.05 -21.43
N GLY A 5 -20.56 -8.94 -20.13
CA GLY A 5 -20.11 -7.82 -19.31
C GLY A 5 -18.59 -7.62 -19.39
N LYS A 6 -18.12 -6.39 -19.19
CA LYS A 6 -16.69 -6.10 -19.13
C LYS A 6 -16.04 -6.86 -17.98
N LEU A 7 -14.89 -7.48 -18.24
CA LEU A 7 -14.02 -8.01 -17.19
C LEU A 7 -13.29 -6.82 -16.55
N GLU A 8 -13.47 -6.64 -15.25
CA GLU A 8 -12.91 -5.51 -14.51
C GLU A 8 -11.97 -5.99 -13.41
N ASP A 9 -10.87 -5.28 -13.22
CA ASP A 9 -9.97 -5.46 -12.08
C ASP A 9 -10.49 -4.63 -10.91
N SER A 10 -11.04 -5.31 -9.91
CA SER A 10 -11.60 -4.66 -8.72
C SER A 10 -10.61 -3.78 -7.96
N LEU A 11 -9.31 -4.11 -7.96
CA LEU A 11 -8.30 -3.31 -7.29
C LEU A 11 -8.06 -2.00 -8.04
N MET A 12 -7.95 -2.07 -9.36
CA MET A 12 -7.75 -0.88 -10.19
C MET A 12 -8.99 0.03 -10.17
N VAL A 13 -10.19 -0.55 -10.14
CA VAL A 13 -11.44 0.22 -9.99
C VAL A 13 -11.46 0.94 -8.64
N ALA A 14 -11.02 0.31 -7.55
CA ALA A 14 -10.97 0.93 -6.23
C ALA A 14 -9.95 2.09 -6.12
N LEU A 15 -8.91 2.09 -6.96
CA LEU A 15 -7.87 3.12 -6.99
C LEU A 15 -8.14 4.25 -8.01
N LEU A 16 -9.29 4.20 -8.69
CA LEU A 16 -9.75 5.22 -9.63
C LEU A 16 -10.75 6.15 -8.92
N ASP A 17 -10.47 7.45 -8.91
CA ASP A 17 -11.46 8.43 -8.47
C ASP A 17 -12.59 8.54 -9.50
N SER A 18 -13.81 8.21 -9.10
CA SER A 18 -14.99 8.28 -9.97
C SER A 18 -15.46 9.71 -10.26
N TYR A 19 -15.04 10.71 -9.49
CA TYR A 19 -15.42 12.11 -9.67
C TYR A 19 -14.52 12.83 -10.67
N CYS A 20 -13.19 12.64 -10.56
CA CYS A 20 -12.23 13.31 -11.45
C CYS A 20 -11.66 12.41 -12.56
N GLY A 21 -11.92 11.10 -12.51
CA GLY A 21 -11.48 10.15 -13.53
C GLY A 21 -9.97 9.88 -13.52
N LEU A 22 -9.29 10.21 -12.41
CA LEU A 22 -7.84 10.04 -12.24
C LEU A 22 -7.55 8.90 -11.26
N TYR A 23 -6.50 8.13 -11.53
CA TYR A 23 -5.99 7.20 -10.53
C TYR A 23 -5.35 7.98 -9.37
N MET A 24 -5.34 7.39 -8.17
CA MET A 24 -4.76 8.01 -6.98
C MET A 24 -3.30 8.49 -7.16
N ALA A 25 -2.51 7.80 -7.97
CA ALA A 25 -1.15 8.25 -8.28
C ALA A 25 -1.14 9.56 -9.09
N ASN A 26 -2.06 9.73 -10.04
CA ASN A 26 -2.16 10.96 -10.84
C ASN A 26 -2.64 12.15 -10.00
N THR A 27 -3.55 11.92 -9.04
CA THR A 27 -3.99 12.99 -8.13
C THR A 27 -2.84 13.41 -7.20
N ALA A 28 -2.00 12.46 -6.76
CA ALA A 28 -0.78 12.77 -6.01
C ALA A 28 0.23 13.60 -6.81
N GLU A 29 0.47 13.28 -8.09
CA GLU A 29 1.35 14.07 -8.97
C GLU A 29 0.82 15.50 -9.17
N LEU A 30 -0.47 15.65 -9.48
CA LEU A 30 -1.10 16.96 -9.67
C LEU A 30 -0.98 17.83 -8.41
N TYR A 31 -1.25 17.25 -7.24
CA TYR A 31 -1.14 17.97 -5.98
C TYR A 31 0.33 18.28 -5.65
N GLY A 32 1.23 17.33 -5.88
CA GLY A 32 2.67 17.51 -5.69
C GLY A 32 3.22 18.69 -6.50
N GLU A 33 2.84 18.78 -7.77
CA GLU A 33 3.19 19.91 -8.65
C GLU A 33 2.67 21.26 -8.09
N GLN A 34 1.41 21.31 -7.67
CA GLN A 34 0.80 22.51 -7.08
C GLN A 34 1.50 22.97 -5.80
N GLN A 35 2.06 22.04 -5.02
CA GLN A 35 2.79 22.33 -3.79
C GLN A 35 4.31 22.50 -4.00
N GLY A 36 4.80 22.40 -5.24
CA GLY A 36 6.23 22.47 -5.54
C GLY A 36 7.05 21.30 -4.97
N ILE A 37 6.41 20.15 -4.71
CA ILE A 37 7.07 18.95 -4.19
C ILE A 37 7.76 18.24 -5.36
N ASN A 38 9.08 18.35 -5.41
CA ASN A 38 9.87 17.69 -6.43
C ASN A 38 10.20 16.22 -6.07
N ARG A 39 10.67 15.48 -7.06
CA ARG A 39 11.03 14.07 -6.92
C ARG A 39 12.04 13.79 -5.80
N HIS A 40 13.06 14.64 -5.66
CA HIS A 40 14.09 14.46 -4.62
C HIS A 40 13.48 14.56 -3.21
N MET A 41 12.55 15.49 -2.99
CA MET A 41 11.86 15.61 -1.69
C MET A 41 11.02 14.37 -1.38
N GLN A 42 10.36 13.79 -2.39
CA GLN A 42 9.58 12.57 -2.24
C GLN A 42 10.49 11.38 -1.88
N ASP A 43 11.62 11.24 -2.57
CA ASP A 43 12.58 10.15 -2.32
C ASP A 43 13.21 10.26 -0.92
N GLU A 44 13.60 11.46 -0.48
CA GLU A 44 14.12 11.71 0.87
C GLU A 44 13.09 11.37 1.95
N PHE A 45 11.82 11.76 1.73
CA PHE A 45 10.74 11.41 2.64
C PHE A 45 10.52 9.89 2.69
N ALA A 46 10.48 9.23 1.54
CA ALA A 46 10.30 7.78 1.45
C ALA A 46 11.41 7.03 2.20
N LEU A 47 12.68 7.44 2.01
CA LEU A 47 13.82 6.88 2.74
C LEU A 47 13.65 7.08 4.26
N SER A 48 13.38 8.30 4.70
CA SER A 48 13.18 8.59 6.13
C SER A 48 12.01 7.80 6.73
N SER A 49 10.94 7.57 5.97
CA SER A 49 9.78 6.77 6.38
C SER A 49 10.18 5.31 6.64
N GLN A 50 10.93 4.70 5.72
CA GLN A 50 11.41 3.32 5.87
C GLN A 50 12.35 3.18 7.07
N HIS A 51 13.29 4.10 7.26
CA HIS A 51 14.20 4.10 8.40
C HIS A 51 13.44 4.23 9.74
N ARG A 52 12.41 5.08 9.80
CA ARG A 52 11.57 5.23 11.00
C ARG A 52 10.76 3.97 11.29
N ALA A 53 10.20 3.33 10.26
CA ALA A 53 9.44 2.10 10.42
C ALA A 53 10.31 0.96 10.99
N ASP A 54 11.51 0.76 10.41
CA ASP A 54 12.47 -0.24 10.88
C ASP A 54 12.93 0.02 12.33
N ALA A 55 13.25 1.27 12.66
CA ALA A 55 13.62 1.64 14.02
C ALA A 55 12.47 1.39 15.01
N ALA A 56 11.24 1.81 14.68
CA ALA A 56 10.07 1.62 15.54
C ALA A 56 9.76 0.14 15.77
N TYR A 57 9.93 -0.70 14.75
CA TYR A 57 9.76 -2.15 14.87
C TYR A 57 10.81 -2.75 15.80
N LYS A 58 12.10 -2.42 15.62
CA LYS A 58 13.22 -2.90 16.46
C LYS A 58 13.11 -2.44 17.91
N GLU A 59 12.63 -1.23 18.14
CA GLU A 59 12.38 -0.68 19.48
C GLU A 59 11.12 -1.25 20.14
N GLY A 60 10.35 -2.07 19.42
CA GLY A 60 9.12 -2.70 19.93
C GLY A 60 7.94 -1.74 20.07
N ARG A 61 7.97 -0.57 19.42
CA ARG A 61 6.97 0.50 19.60
C ARG A 61 5.58 0.13 19.07
N LEU A 62 5.50 -0.86 18.17
CA LEU A 62 4.26 -1.32 17.56
C LEU A 62 3.76 -2.65 18.15
N GLN A 63 4.46 -3.24 19.14
CA GLN A 63 4.15 -4.59 19.60
C GLN A 63 2.77 -4.71 20.27
N GLU A 64 2.24 -3.63 20.83
CA GLU A 64 0.91 -3.62 21.44
C GLU A 64 -0.23 -3.62 20.40
N GLU A 65 0.02 -3.17 19.16
CA GLU A 65 -0.97 -3.10 18.08
C GLU A 65 -0.86 -4.27 17.08
N LEU A 66 0.23 -5.02 17.08
CA LEU A 66 0.46 -6.15 16.17
C LEU A 66 -0.24 -7.42 16.67
N VAL A 67 -1.16 -7.94 15.87
CA VAL A 67 -1.82 -9.23 16.10
C VAL A 67 -1.13 -10.32 15.26
N PRO A 68 -0.55 -11.36 15.89
CA PRO A 68 0.14 -12.43 15.17
C PRO A 68 -0.79 -13.20 14.22
N VAL A 69 -0.39 -13.35 12.95
CA VAL A 69 -1.13 -14.14 11.95
C VAL A 69 -0.32 -15.39 11.56
N PRO A 70 -0.85 -16.61 11.79
CA PRO A 70 -0.13 -17.83 11.45
C PRO A 70 -0.05 -18.03 9.93
N LEU A 71 1.15 -18.33 9.45
CA LEU A 71 1.39 -18.60 8.04
C LEU A 71 1.04 -20.04 7.69
N LYS A 72 0.56 -20.23 6.46
CA LYS A 72 0.18 -21.53 5.91
C LYS A 72 1.00 -21.82 4.68
N ASN A 73 1.39 -23.08 4.51
CA ASN A 73 2.04 -23.54 3.29
C ASN A 73 1.03 -23.60 2.12
N SER A 74 1.50 -23.96 0.93
CA SER A 74 0.65 -24.12 -0.25
C SER A 74 -0.45 -25.17 -0.12
N LYS A 75 -0.33 -26.09 0.86
CA LYS A 75 -1.33 -27.11 1.20
C LYS A 75 -2.30 -26.64 2.30
N GLY A 76 -2.15 -25.41 2.79
CA GLY A 76 -2.98 -24.83 3.85
C GLY A 76 -2.59 -25.27 5.27
N GLU A 77 -1.50 -26.02 5.44
CA GLU A 77 -1.03 -26.48 6.74
C GLU A 77 -0.21 -25.38 7.43
N PRO A 78 -0.30 -25.23 8.77
CA PRO A 78 0.51 -24.26 9.49
C PRO A 78 2.00 -24.52 9.27
N THR A 79 2.76 -23.49 8.93
CA THR A 79 4.23 -23.60 8.80
C THR A 79 4.93 -23.57 10.16
N GLY A 80 4.21 -23.20 11.23
CA GLY A 80 4.80 -22.87 12.53
C GLY A 80 5.41 -21.46 12.57
N GLU A 81 5.45 -20.77 11.43
CA GLU A 81 5.86 -19.37 11.32
C GLU A 81 4.65 -18.47 11.49
N VAL A 82 4.91 -17.29 12.05
CA VAL A 82 3.89 -16.30 12.37
C VAL A 82 4.37 -14.97 11.82
N PHE A 83 3.47 -14.28 11.10
CA PHE A 83 3.68 -12.91 10.66
C PHE A 83 3.27 -11.97 11.79
N THR A 84 4.22 -11.14 12.24
CA THR A 84 4.05 -10.09 13.26
C THR A 84 4.67 -8.81 12.76
#